data_AF-A0ABD5UY08-F1
#
_entry.id   AF-A0ABD5UY08-F1
#
_cell.length_a   1.000
_cell.length_b   1.000
_cell.length_c   1.000
_cell.angle_alpha   90.00
_cell.angle_beta   90.00
_cell.angle_gamma   90.00
#
_symmetry.space_group_name_H-M   'P 1'
#
loop_
_entity.id
_entity.type
_entity.pdbx_description
1 polymer ?
#
loop_
_entity_poly.entity_id
_entity_poly.type
_entity_poly.pdbx_seq_one_letter_code
_entity_poly.pdbx_strand_id
1 'polypeptide(L)'
;MFQNAEFWDYFLNTLIYSFGSLAISLGSGLIIALAINHVAHSRLRDAYATVLMFSWAIPLAVVALIWRWMFTGNELGFFNMILMDLGLIEFPIAWLSTPTFAMLAVTLTDAWARMPFAMLVLLAGLQSIPEHMYDAAKVDGATTFQTFRAITVQYLRPYIAIVALINWMFAFRAFAVVFPMTRGGPGVSTTVFSIHIYREGMINFNYGYASAVAVFIIAITLVVATFYVTKVMGDMEGQ
;
A
#
# COMPACT_ATOMS: atom_id res chain seq x y z
N MET A 1 -9.59 8.75 26.22
CA MET A 1 -9.20 8.45 24.82
C MET A 1 -10.01 9.28 23.84
N PHE A 2 -11.33 9.05 23.69
CA PHE A 2 -12.18 9.74 22.69
C PHE A 2 -12.45 11.24 22.90
N GLN A 3 -12.17 11.76 24.11
CA GLN A 3 -12.31 13.18 24.43
C GLN A 3 -11.11 14.02 23.96
N ASN A 4 -10.00 13.39 23.59
CA ASN A 4 -8.83 14.09 23.09
C ASN A 4 -8.98 14.30 21.58
N ALA A 5 -8.92 15.54 21.10
CA ALA A 5 -9.02 15.88 19.69
C ALA A 5 -7.93 15.19 18.85
N GLU A 6 -6.70 15.08 19.39
CA GLU A 6 -5.57 14.44 18.71
C GLU A 6 -5.82 12.96 18.40
N PHE A 7 -6.67 12.29 19.18
CA PHE A 7 -7.02 10.89 18.93
C PHE A 7 -7.65 10.71 17.54
N TRP A 8 -8.52 11.64 17.14
CA TRP A 8 -9.19 11.60 15.85
C TRP A 8 -8.25 11.98 14.70
N ASP A 9 -7.27 12.85 14.96
CA ASP A 9 -6.21 13.17 13.99
C ASP A 9 -5.34 11.92 13.74
N TYR A 10 -4.95 11.20 14.78
CA TYR A 10 -4.17 9.96 14.63
C TYR A 10 -4.97 8.84 13.98
N PHE A 11 -6.28 8.80 14.22
CA PHE A 11 -7.19 7.90 13.52
C PHE A 11 -7.22 8.23 12.02
N LEU A 12 -7.46 9.50 11.67
CA LEU A 12 -7.51 9.94 10.29
C LEU A 12 -6.17 9.71 9.57
N ASN A 13 -5.05 10.01 10.21
CA ASN A 13 -3.72 9.72 9.68
C ASN A 13 -3.53 8.23 9.42
N THR A 14 -3.99 7.37 10.34
CA THR A 14 -3.95 5.91 10.16
C THR A 14 -4.79 5.48 8.95
N LEU A 15 -5.99 6.05 8.77
CA LEU A 15 -6.83 5.76 7.61
C LEU A 15 -6.21 6.25 6.30
N ILE A 16 -5.75 7.51 6.25
CA ILE A 16 -5.09 8.09 5.06
C ILE A 16 -3.88 7.26 4.69
N TYR A 17 -3.04 6.94 5.67
CA TYR A 17 -1.88 6.09 5.50
C TYR A 17 -2.30 4.74 4.92
N SER A 18 -3.15 3.97 5.62
CA SER A 18 -3.52 2.61 5.26
C SER A 18 -4.26 2.53 3.91
N PHE A 19 -5.27 3.37 3.69
CA PHE A 19 -6.04 3.35 2.44
C PHE A 19 -5.22 3.89 1.26
N GLY A 20 -4.47 4.98 1.44
CA GLY A 20 -3.61 5.51 0.38
C GLY A 20 -2.56 4.49 -0.05
N SER A 21 -1.94 3.85 0.94
CA SER A 21 -0.98 2.78 0.75
C SER A 21 -1.56 1.57 0.02
N LEU A 22 -2.76 1.14 0.42
CA LEU A 22 -3.48 0.05 -0.22
C LEU A 22 -3.80 0.39 -1.68
N ALA A 23 -4.39 1.56 -1.93
CA ALA A 23 -4.78 2.00 -3.26
C ALA A 23 -3.58 2.09 -4.21
N ILE A 24 -2.48 2.68 -3.76
CA ILE A 24 -1.25 2.81 -4.56
C ILE A 24 -0.65 1.43 -4.83
N SER A 25 -0.54 0.55 -3.82
CA SER A 25 0.05 -0.78 -4.00
C SER A 25 -0.80 -1.69 -4.90
N LEU A 26 -2.13 -1.62 -4.80
CA LEU A 26 -3.05 -2.33 -5.71
C LEU A 26 -2.97 -1.78 -7.13
N GLY A 27 -3.01 -0.46 -7.30
CA GLY A 27 -2.95 0.16 -8.63
C GLY A 27 -1.64 -0.11 -9.35
N SER A 28 -0.51 0.13 -8.69
CA SER A 28 0.81 -0.17 -9.23
C SER A 28 1.02 -1.68 -9.44
N GLY A 29 0.56 -2.52 -8.51
CA GLY A 29 0.62 -3.97 -8.64
C GLY A 29 -0.18 -4.48 -9.84
N LEU A 30 -1.38 -3.94 -10.09
CA LEU A 30 -2.21 -4.30 -11.25
C LEU A 30 -1.55 -3.89 -12.57
N ILE A 31 -1.02 -2.65 -12.65
CA ILE A 31 -0.33 -2.15 -13.84
C ILE A 31 0.84 -3.07 -14.20
N ILE A 32 1.65 -3.45 -13.20
CA ILE A 32 2.81 -4.30 -13.40
C ILE A 32 2.39 -5.73 -13.73
N ALA A 33 1.36 -6.27 -13.07
CA ALA A 33 0.82 -7.59 -13.36
C ALA A 33 0.30 -7.67 -14.81
N LEU A 34 -0.41 -6.65 -15.29
CA LEU A 34 -0.84 -6.56 -16.68
C LEU A 34 0.36 -6.53 -17.64
N ALA A 35 1.38 -5.72 -17.36
CA ALA A 35 2.59 -5.65 -18.18
C ALA A 35 3.31 -7.01 -18.27
N ILE A 36 3.46 -7.70 -17.14
CA ILE A 36 4.08 -9.02 -17.07
C ILE A 36 3.22 -10.08 -17.77
N ASN A 37 1.90 -10.00 -17.66
CA ASN A 37 0.99 -10.94 -18.31
C ASN A 37 1.08 -10.90 -19.85
N HIS A 38 1.49 -9.77 -20.44
CA HIS A 38 1.70 -9.65 -21.89
C HIS A 38 3.03 -10.24 -22.37
N VAL A 39 3.91 -10.70 -21.47
CA VAL A 39 5.18 -11.35 -21.83
C VAL A 39 4.89 -12.77 -22.35
N ALA A 40 5.05 -12.97 -23.66
CA ALA A 40 4.73 -14.23 -24.34
C ALA A 40 5.56 -15.44 -23.85
N HIS A 41 6.82 -15.22 -23.48
CA HIS A 41 7.70 -16.28 -23.01
C HIS A 41 7.49 -16.53 -21.51
N SER A 42 6.92 -17.68 -21.15
CA SER A 42 6.62 -18.05 -19.76
C SER A 42 7.83 -17.95 -18.83
N ARG A 43 9.01 -18.41 -19.26
CA ARG A 43 10.25 -18.32 -18.47
C ARG A 43 10.68 -16.89 -18.18
N LEU A 44 10.51 -15.97 -19.14
CA LEU A 44 10.85 -14.55 -18.94
C LEU A 44 9.85 -13.89 -18.00
N ARG A 45 8.57 -14.22 -18.14
CA ARG A 45 7.51 -13.77 -17.25
C ARG A 45 7.79 -14.16 -15.79
N ASP A 46 8.13 -15.43 -15.55
CA ASP A 46 8.45 -15.94 -14.22
C ASP A 46 9.73 -15.29 -13.66
N ALA A 47 10.72 -15.04 -14.51
CA ALA A 47 11.93 -14.31 -14.13
C ALA A 47 11.61 -12.87 -13.70
N TYR A 48 10.80 -12.11 -14.45
CA TYR A 48 10.39 -10.75 -14.08
C TYR A 48 9.61 -10.74 -12.76
N ALA A 49 8.66 -11.66 -12.58
CA ALA A 49 7.91 -11.78 -11.33
C ALA A 49 8.85 -12.07 -10.15
N THR A 50 9.81 -12.98 -10.32
CA THR A 50 10.80 -13.35 -9.28
C THR A 50 11.68 -12.16 -8.89
N VAL A 51 12.20 -11.41 -9.86
CA VAL A 51 13.05 -10.24 -9.61
C VAL A 51 12.27 -9.17 -8.84
N LEU A 52 11.02 -8.91 -9.20
CA LEU A 52 10.20 -7.91 -8.51
C LEU A 52 9.83 -8.34 -7.08
N MET A 53 9.65 -9.64 -6.84
CA MET A 53 9.43 -10.17 -5.49
C MET A 53 10.62 -9.94 -4.56
N PHE A 54 11.83 -9.71 -5.08
CA PHE A 54 13.00 -9.41 -4.26
C PHE A 54 12.77 -8.20 -3.34
N SER A 55 12.03 -7.18 -3.81
CA SER A 55 11.70 -6.01 -2.99
C SER A 55 10.83 -6.35 -1.77
N TRP A 56 10.05 -7.44 -1.81
CA TRP A 56 9.26 -7.93 -0.67
C TRP A 56 10.11 -8.69 0.37
N ALA A 57 11.28 -9.20 -0.03
CA ALA A 57 12.20 -9.91 0.87
C ALA A 57 13.00 -8.94 1.78
N ILE A 58 13.02 -7.65 1.46
CA ILE A 58 13.78 -6.64 2.21
C ILE A 58 13.04 -6.32 3.53
N PRO A 59 13.71 -6.35 4.69
CA PRO A 59 13.10 -5.94 5.95
C PRO A 59 12.57 -4.49 5.89
N LEU A 60 11.34 -4.28 6.37
CA LEU A 60 10.69 -2.97 6.28
C LEU A 60 11.49 -1.80 6.84
N ALA A 61 12.19 -2.01 7.96
CA ALA A 61 13.01 -0.96 8.56
C ALA A 61 14.15 -0.54 7.62
N VAL A 62 14.73 -1.48 6.87
CA VAL A 62 15.77 -1.20 5.87
C VAL A 62 15.17 -0.42 4.70
N VAL A 63 14.01 -0.86 4.20
CA VAL A 63 13.25 -0.12 3.17
C VAL A 63 13.02 1.33 3.61
N ALA A 64 12.50 1.51 4.83
CA ALA A 64 12.21 2.82 5.40
C ALA A 64 13.46 3.71 5.49
N LEU A 65 14.62 3.16 5.86
CA LEU A 65 15.88 3.91 5.93
C LEU A 65 16.39 4.31 4.54
N ILE A 66 16.32 3.42 3.56
CA ILE A 66 16.71 3.71 2.17
C ILE A 66 15.82 4.83 1.61
N TRP A 67 14.51 4.70 1.76
CA TRP A 67 13.56 5.68 1.28
C TRP A 67 13.66 7.01 2.03
N ARG A 68 13.94 6.99 3.34
CA ARG A 68 14.24 8.22 4.09
C ARG A 68 15.42 8.97 3.49
N TRP A 69 16.49 8.27 3.11
CA TRP A 69 17.62 8.89 2.43
C TRP A 69 17.21 9.45 1.06
N MET A 70 16.43 8.71 0.28
CA MET A 70 15.92 9.17 -1.02
C MET A 70 15.07 10.45 -0.92
N PHE A 71 14.30 10.59 0.16
CA PHE A 71 13.46 11.75 0.47
C PHE A 71 14.18 12.84 1.27
N THR A 72 15.50 12.79 1.42
CA THR A 72 16.24 13.84 2.14
C THR A 72 15.99 15.20 1.47
N GLY A 73 15.65 16.21 2.28
CA GLY A 73 15.22 17.54 1.80
C GLY A 73 16.35 18.44 1.30
N ASN A 74 17.47 17.88 0.85
CA ASN A 74 18.59 18.61 0.25
C ASN A 74 18.85 18.09 -1.17
N GLU A 75 19.79 18.73 -1.87
CA GLU A 75 20.15 18.39 -3.25
C GLU A 75 20.73 16.98 -3.38
N LEU A 76 21.25 16.40 -2.29
CA LEU A 76 21.79 15.04 -2.25
C LEU A 76 20.71 13.96 -2.06
N GLY A 77 19.46 14.34 -1.77
CA GLY A 77 18.34 13.40 -1.73
C GLY A 77 18.02 12.91 -3.14
N PHE A 78 17.97 11.59 -3.34
CA PHE A 78 17.78 10.97 -4.67
C PHE A 78 16.66 11.60 -5.50
N PHE A 79 15.49 11.85 -4.92
CA PHE A 79 14.38 12.44 -5.67
C PHE A 79 14.60 13.91 -6.01
N ASN A 80 15.17 14.70 -5.10
CA ASN A 80 15.51 16.09 -5.39
C ASN A 80 16.59 16.18 -6.46
N MET A 81 17.64 15.36 -6.36
CA MET A 81 18.72 15.28 -7.35
C MET A 81 18.16 15.05 -8.75
N ILE A 82 17.33 14.01 -8.94
CA ILE A 82 16.72 13.72 -10.26
C ILE A 82 15.82 14.86 -10.74
N LEU A 83 15.00 15.44 -9.86
CA LEU A 83 14.08 16.52 -10.26
C LEU A 83 14.85 17.80 -10.64
N MET A 84 15.96 18.09 -9.96
CA MET A 84 16.83 19.24 -10.27
C MET A 84 17.63 19.00 -11.54
N ASP A 85 18.21 17.81 -11.72
CA ASP A 85 18.96 17.42 -12.92
C ASP A 85 18.09 17.45 -14.19
N LEU A 86 16.81 17.10 -14.06
CA LEU A 86 15.82 17.21 -15.14
C LEU A 86 15.28 18.63 -15.35
N GLY A 87 15.66 19.60 -14.51
CA GLY A 87 15.17 20.98 -14.55
C GLY A 87 13.68 21.13 -14.18
N LEU A 88 13.12 20.15 -13.45
CA LEU A 88 11.71 20.18 -13.02
C LEU A 88 11.49 21.02 -11.75
N ILE A 89 12.53 21.23 -10.94
CA ILE A 89 12.52 22.08 -9.76
C ILE A 89 13.80 22.91 -9.67
N GLU A 90 13.69 24.13 -9.17
CA GLU A 90 14.85 25.02 -8.93
C GLU A 90 15.45 24.86 -7.52
N PHE A 91 14.62 24.45 -6.55
CA PHE A 91 15.01 24.31 -5.14
C PHE A 91 14.59 22.94 -4.59
N PRO A 92 15.39 22.34 -3.68
CA PRO A 92 15.09 21.02 -3.13
C PRO A 92 13.78 21.05 -2.32
N ILE A 93 12.94 20.05 -2.54
CA ILE A 93 11.68 19.89 -1.81
C ILE A 93 11.98 19.27 -0.44
N ALA A 94 11.44 19.89 0.61
CA ALA A 94 11.55 19.39 1.98
C ALA A 94 10.51 18.29 2.28
N TRP A 95 10.64 17.14 1.62
CA TRP A 95 9.67 16.03 1.62
C TRP A 95 9.24 15.61 3.03
N LEU A 96 10.19 15.33 3.91
CA LEU A 96 9.91 14.83 5.26
C LEU A 96 9.65 15.94 6.29
N SER A 97 9.83 17.21 5.92
CA SER A 97 9.60 18.36 6.79
C SER A 97 8.30 19.10 6.50
N THR A 98 7.61 18.75 5.41
CA THR A 98 6.31 19.32 5.02
C THR A 98 5.20 18.31 5.35
N PRO A 99 4.16 18.66 6.13
CA PRO A 99 3.15 17.72 6.61
C PRO A 99 2.54 16.81 5.52
N THR A 100 2.07 17.41 4.43
CA THR A 100 1.44 16.67 3.32
C THR A 100 2.43 15.75 2.59
N PHE A 101 3.64 16.24 2.32
CA PHE A 101 4.66 15.44 1.65
C PHE A 101 5.23 14.35 2.54
N ALA A 102 5.30 14.56 3.85
CA ALA A 102 5.76 13.56 4.79
C ALA A 102 4.80 12.37 4.84
N MET A 103 3.49 12.63 4.91
CA MET A 103 2.46 11.58 4.82
C MET A 103 2.54 10.85 3.48
N LEU A 104 2.62 11.61 2.37
CA LEU A 104 2.75 11.01 1.04
C LEU A 104 4.01 10.12 0.93
N ALA A 105 5.14 10.58 1.44
CA ALA A 105 6.41 9.85 1.42
C ALA A 105 6.31 8.52 2.16
N VAL A 106 5.82 8.53 3.41
CA VAL A 106 5.68 7.27 4.19
C VAL A 106 4.65 6.33 3.56
N THR A 107 3.57 6.86 2.97
CA THR A 107 2.55 6.09 2.27
C THR A 107 3.10 5.45 0.99
N LEU A 108 3.90 6.18 0.21
CA LEU A 108 4.56 5.68 -1.00
C LEU A 108 5.58 4.59 -0.69
N THR A 109 6.42 4.80 0.32
CA THR A 109 7.41 3.81 0.76
C THR A 109 6.76 2.49 1.16
N ASP A 110 5.69 2.56 1.95
CA ASP A 110 4.96 1.35 2.35
C ASP A 110 4.19 0.74 1.17
N ALA A 111 3.64 1.55 0.25
CA ALA A 111 2.98 1.05 -0.94
C ALA A 111 3.95 0.27 -1.84
N TRP A 112 5.16 0.78 -2.03
CA TRP A 112 6.23 0.10 -2.77
C TRP A 112 6.59 -1.23 -2.12
N ALA A 113 6.70 -1.29 -0.79
CA ALA A 113 7.01 -2.54 -0.08
C ALA A 113 5.90 -3.61 -0.19
N ARG A 114 4.65 -3.22 -0.48
CA ARG A 114 3.50 -4.13 -0.65
C ARG A 114 3.16 -4.46 -2.10
N MET A 115 3.57 -3.60 -3.03
CA MET A 115 3.30 -3.74 -4.46
C MET A 115 3.65 -5.14 -5.03
N PRO A 116 4.77 -5.80 -4.66
CA PRO A 116 5.10 -7.12 -5.21
C PRO A 116 4.10 -8.21 -4.86
N PHE A 117 3.56 -8.18 -3.63
CA PHE A 117 2.54 -9.12 -3.21
C PHE A 117 1.24 -8.91 -4.00
N ALA A 118 0.80 -7.66 -4.13
CA ALA A 118 -0.37 -7.31 -4.93
C ALA A 118 -0.20 -7.75 -6.40
N MET A 119 0.95 -7.43 -6.99
CA MET A 119 1.31 -7.83 -8.35
C MET A 119 1.24 -9.34 -8.54
N LEU A 120 1.82 -10.13 -7.63
CA LEU A 120 1.87 -11.58 -7.76
C LEU A 120 0.48 -12.21 -7.72
N VAL A 121 -0.36 -11.80 -6.78
CA VAL A 121 -1.73 -12.32 -6.63
C VAL A 121 -2.58 -11.93 -7.83
N LEU A 122 -2.47 -10.69 -8.31
CA LEU A 122 -3.20 -10.23 -9.49
C LEU A 122 -2.70 -10.90 -10.76
N LEU A 123 -1.40 -11.17 -10.90
CA LEU A 123 -0.84 -11.90 -12.03
C LEU A 123 -1.36 -13.34 -12.06
N ALA A 124 -1.46 -14.01 -10.90
CA ALA A 124 -2.08 -15.33 -10.82
C ALA A 124 -3.55 -15.29 -11.26
N GLY A 125 -4.30 -14.26 -10.86
CA GLY A 125 -5.69 -14.05 -11.30
C GLY A 125 -5.83 -13.71 -12.78
N LEU A 126 -4.87 -13.01 -13.38
CA LEU A 126 -4.85 -12.77 -14.82
C LEU A 126 -4.62 -14.07 -15.60
N GLN A 127 -3.74 -14.94 -15.09
CA GLN A 127 -3.40 -16.21 -15.72
C GLN A 127 -4.49 -17.28 -15.59
N SER A 128 -5.41 -17.14 -14.64
CA SER A 128 -6.55 -18.05 -14.51
C SER A 128 -7.69 -17.76 -15.51
N ILE A 129 -7.66 -16.62 -16.21
CA ILE A 129 -8.69 -16.24 -17.17
C ILE A 129 -8.55 -17.09 -18.43
N PRO A 130 -9.56 -17.88 -18.82
CA PRO A 130 -9.48 -18.67 -20.05
C PRO A 130 -9.33 -17.79 -21.29
N GLU A 131 -8.40 -18.14 -22.19
CA GLU A 131 -8.09 -17.34 -23.38
C GLU A 131 -9.31 -17.12 -24.29
N HIS A 132 -10.21 -18.11 -24.37
CA HIS A 132 -11.44 -18.03 -25.18
C HIS A 132 -12.37 -16.89 -24.76
N MET A 133 -12.30 -16.41 -23.52
CA MET A 133 -13.09 -15.24 -23.08
C MET A 133 -12.63 -13.98 -23.80
N TYR A 134 -11.32 -13.81 -23.99
CA TYR A 134 -10.77 -12.69 -24.75
C TYR A 134 -11.05 -12.81 -26.24
N ASP A 135 -11.05 -14.02 -26.79
CA ASP A 135 -11.36 -14.23 -28.20
C ASP A 135 -12.84 -14.02 -28.51
N ALA A 136 -13.74 -14.46 -27.64
CA ALA A 136 -15.17 -14.16 -27.75
C ALA A 136 -15.41 -12.64 -27.77
N ALA A 137 -14.76 -11.90 -26.86
CA ALA A 137 -14.87 -10.44 -26.83
C ALA A 137 -14.37 -9.76 -28.12
N LYS A 138 -13.32 -10.30 -28.77
CA LYS A 138 -12.86 -9.80 -30.08
C LYS A 138 -13.88 -10.07 -31.18
N VAL A 139 -14.50 -11.25 -31.19
CA VAL A 139 -15.56 -11.61 -32.15
C VAL A 139 -16.79 -10.70 -31.98
N ASP A 140 -17.14 -10.37 -30.73
CA ASP A 140 -18.24 -9.45 -30.40
C ASP A 140 -17.91 -7.97 -30.64
N GLY A 141 -16.71 -7.66 -31.13
CA GLY A 141 -16.28 -6.28 -31.41
C GLY A 141 -16.07 -5.43 -30.17
N ALA A 142 -15.87 -6.04 -29.00
CA ALA A 142 -15.64 -5.32 -27.76
C ALA A 142 -14.29 -4.57 -27.79
N THR A 143 -14.32 -3.30 -27.40
CA THR A 143 -13.11 -2.47 -27.25
C THR A 143 -12.25 -2.97 -26.09
N THR A 144 -10.95 -2.65 -26.11
CA THR A 144 -10.01 -3.04 -25.03
C THR A 144 -10.49 -2.63 -23.64
N PHE A 145 -11.10 -1.44 -23.50
CA PHE A 145 -11.64 -0.97 -22.22
C PHE A 145 -12.88 -1.76 -21.78
N GLN A 146 -13.77 -2.11 -22.70
CA GLN A 146 -14.93 -2.97 -22.42
C GLN A 146 -14.47 -4.36 -21.96
N THR A 147 -13.55 -4.97 -22.71
CA THR A 147 -12.94 -6.27 -22.37
C THR A 147 -12.26 -6.23 -21.00
N PHE A 148 -11.47 -5.19 -20.72
CA PHE A 148 -10.81 -5.02 -19.42
C PHE A 148 -11.83 -4.92 -18.29
N ARG A 149 -12.87 -4.10 -18.42
CA ARG A 149 -13.86 -3.90 -17.35
C ARG A 149 -14.77 -5.12 -17.15
N ALA A 150 -15.24 -5.72 -18.23
CA ALA A 150 -16.25 -6.78 -18.19
C ALA A 150 -15.65 -8.16 -17.93
N ILE A 151 -14.45 -8.43 -18.44
CA ILE A 151 -13.78 -9.73 -18.26
C ILE A 151 -12.70 -9.57 -17.20
N THR A 152 -11.64 -8.82 -17.48
CA THR A 152 -10.44 -8.80 -16.63
C THR A 152 -10.74 -8.37 -15.19
N VAL A 153 -11.38 -7.21 -14.99
CA VAL A 153 -11.71 -6.71 -13.66
C VAL A 153 -12.68 -7.64 -12.93
N GLN A 154 -13.64 -8.24 -13.63
CA GLN A 154 -14.62 -9.15 -13.03
C GLN A 154 -13.98 -10.43 -12.52
N TYR A 155 -13.12 -11.06 -13.32
CA TYR A 155 -12.34 -12.22 -12.90
C TYR A 155 -11.32 -11.90 -11.81
N LEU A 156 -10.79 -10.67 -11.79
CA LEU A 156 -9.85 -10.23 -10.76
C LEU A 156 -10.50 -9.86 -9.43
N ARG A 157 -11.84 -9.73 -9.35
CA ARG A 157 -12.53 -9.35 -8.09
C ARG A 157 -12.10 -10.19 -6.87
N PRO A 158 -12.11 -11.54 -6.90
CA PRO A 158 -11.66 -12.33 -5.75
C PRO A 158 -10.17 -12.11 -5.42
N TYR A 159 -9.32 -11.91 -6.43
CA TYR A 159 -7.88 -11.66 -6.24
C TYR A 159 -7.59 -10.28 -5.66
N ILE A 160 -8.21 -9.23 -6.20
CA ILE A 160 -8.24 -7.89 -5.61
C ILE A 160 -8.73 -7.99 -4.17
N ALA A 161 -9.74 -8.86 -3.94
CA ALA A 161 -10.32 -8.96 -2.63
C ALA A 161 -9.38 -9.55 -1.59
N ILE A 162 -8.67 -10.62 -1.94
CA ILE A 162 -7.63 -11.24 -1.13
C ILE A 162 -6.53 -10.22 -0.81
N VAL A 163 -6.04 -9.49 -1.82
CA VAL A 163 -4.98 -8.49 -1.61
C VAL A 163 -5.43 -7.38 -0.68
N ALA A 164 -6.65 -6.85 -0.86
CA ALA A 164 -7.18 -5.80 -0.02
C ALA A 164 -7.36 -6.23 1.43
N LEU A 165 -7.88 -7.43 1.67
CA LEU A 165 -8.06 -7.99 3.00
C LEU A 165 -6.71 -8.16 3.72
N ILE A 166 -5.76 -8.82 3.07
CA ILE A 166 -4.45 -9.08 3.66
C ILE A 166 -3.72 -7.77 3.94
N ASN A 167 -3.74 -6.81 3.01
CA ASN A 167 -3.10 -5.52 3.20
C ASN A 167 -3.77 -4.66 4.27
N TRP A 168 -5.09 -4.76 4.43
CA TRP A 168 -5.84 -4.07 5.48
C TRP A 168 -5.44 -4.55 6.89
N MET A 169 -5.24 -5.87 7.06
CA MET A 169 -4.84 -6.46 8.35
C MET A 169 -3.48 -5.95 8.85
N PHE A 170 -2.68 -5.31 8.00
CA PHE A 170 -1.38 -4.78 8.33
C PHE A 170 -1.38 -3.34 8.88
N ALA A 171 -2.42 -2.88 9.57
CA ALA A 171 -2.43 -1.56 10.23
C ALA A 171 -1.23 -1.36 11.19
N PHE A 172 -0.73 -2.42 11.82
CA PHE A 172 0.45 -2.37 12.70
C PHE A 172 1.80 -2.25 11.95
N ARG A 173 1.88 -2.62 10.66
CA ARG A 173 3.12 -2.44 9.86
C ARG A 173 3.53 -0.98 9.75
N ALA A 174 2.57 -0.07 9.88
CA ALA A 174 2.81 1.36 9.79
C ALA A 174 3.95 1.82 10.70
N PHE A 175 4.11 1.18 11.88
CA PHE A 175 5.22 1.51 12.78
C PHE A 175 6.59 1.31 12.12
N ALA A 176 6.79 0.19 11.45
CA ALA A 176 8.08 -0.20 10.87
C ALA A 176 8.51 0.68 9.68
N VAL A 177 7.60 1.46 9.11
CA VAL A 177 7.90 2.44 8.04
C VAL A 177 7.91 3.87 8.59
N VAL A 178 6.86 4.28 9.30
CA VAL A 178 6.71 5.65 9.79
C VAL A 178 7.77 5.99 10.85
N PHE A 179 8.11 5.04 11.74
CA PHE A 179 9.06 5.31 12.82
C PHE A 179 10.47 5.60 12.28
N PRO A 180 11.07 4.78 11.40
CA PRO A 180 12.39 5.07 10.87
C PRO A 180 12.44 6.30 9.96
N MET A 181 11.34 6.63 9.26
CA MET A 181 11.29 7.75 8.31
C MET A 181 11.09 9.10 8.98
N THR A 182 10.04 9.25 9.79
CA THR A 182 9.57 10.55 10.30
C THR A 182 9.37 10.59 11.82
N ARG A 183 9.29 9.41 12.48
CA ARG A 183 8.91 9.30 13.90
C ARG A 183 7.55 9.93 14.24
N GLY A 184 6.66 10.08 13.26
CA GLY A 184 5.36 10.75 13.40
C GLY A 184 5.35 12.25 13.03
N GLY A 185 6.50 12.82 12.66
CA GLY A 185 6.63 14.23 12.25
C GLY A 185 6.33 14.51 10.77
N PRO A 186 6.42 15.79 10.34
CA PRO A 186 6.66 16.99 11.15
C PRO A 186 5.49 17.28 12.11
N GLY A 187 5.81 17.73 13.32
CA GLY A 187 4.83 17.83 14.41
C GLY A 187 4.22 16.46 14.73
N VAL A 188 2.93 16.31 14.41
CA VAL A 188 2.19 15.04 14.53
C VAL A 188 1.55 14.57 13.22
N SER A 189 1.93 15.17 12.09
CA SER A 189 1.27 14.97 10.80
C SER A 189 1.38 13.56 10.24
N THR A 190 2.36 12.76 10.65
CA THR A 190 2.45 11.33 10.29
C THR A 190 2.25 10.41 11.48
N THR A 191 1.79 10.94 12.62
CA THR A 191 1.48 10.12 13.79
C THR A 191 0.25 9.28 13.50
N VAL A 192 0.50 8.04 13.10
CA VAL A 192 -0.47 6.95 13.04
C VAL A 192 -0.60 6.30 14.43
N PHE A 193 -1.66 5.54 14.65
CA PHE A 193 -1.90 4.96 15.97
C PHE A 193 -0.80 4.02 16.46
N SER A 194 -0.09 3.32 15.57
CA SER A 194 1.03 2.47 16.00
C SER A 194 2.18 3.29 16.60
N ILE A 195 2.43 4.50 16.08
CA ILE A 195 3.38 5.46 16.66
C ILE A 195 2.84 5.99 17.99
N HIS A 196 1.55 6.28 18.06
CA HIS A 196 0.91 6.77 19.29
C HIS A 196 0.97 5.73 20.43
N ILE A 197 0.67 4.46 20.14
CA ILE A 197 0.79 3.35 21.07
C ILE A 197 2.23 3.23 21.59
N TYR A 198 3.22 3.35 20.70
CA TYR A 198 4.62 3.30 21.08
C TYR A 198 4.98 4.47 22.01
N ARG A 199 4.57 5.71 21.70
CA ARG A 199 4.84 6.87 22.56
C ARG A 199 4.19 6.71 23.93
N GLU A 200 2.91 6.36 23.98
CA GLU A 200 2.19 6.21 25.25
C GLU A 200 2.72 5.04 26.08
N GLY A 201 2.96 3.89 25.45
CA GLY A 201 3.37 2.68 26.16
C GLY A 201 4.85 2.67 26.55
N MET A 202 5.73 3.14 25.67
CA MET A 202 7.19 2.95 25.82
C MET A 202 7.95 4.20 26.21
N ILE A 203 7.41 5.39 25.94
CA ILE A 203 8.04 6.65 26.34
C ILE A 203 7.35 7.23 27.57
N ASN A 204 6.02 7.32 27.55
CA ASN A 204 5.23 7.90 28.63
C ASN A 204 4.86 6.88 29.72
N PHE A 205 5.17 5.60 29.52
CA PHE A 205 4.88 4.49 30.45
C PHE A 205 3.39 4.35 30.82
N ASN A 206 2.49 4.86 29.99
CA ASN A 206 1.05 4.78 30.13
C ASN A 206 0.51 3.52 29.48
N TYR A 207 0.89 2.36 30.03
CA TYR A 207 0.55 1.05 29.47
C TYR A 207 -0.95 0.80 29.35
N GLY A 208 -1.75 1.28 30.32
CA GLY A 208 -3.21 1.13 30.30
C GLY A 208 -3.84 1.85 29.11
N TYR A 209 -3.43 3.09 28.84
CA TYR A 209 -3.91 3.85 27.69
C TYR A 209 -3.43 3.24 26.36
N ALA A 210 -2.14 2.90 26.27
CA ALA A 210 -1.57 2.28 25.07
C ALA A 210 -2.28 0.96 24.71
N SER A 211 -2.60 0.15 25.72
CA SER A 211 -3.33 -1.11 25.55
C SER A 211 -4.78 -0.87 25.08
N ALA A 212 -5.46 0.14 25.63
CA ALA A 212 -6.81 0.50 25.20
C ALA A 212 -6.84 0.93 23.72
N VAL A 213 -5.87 1.73 23.27
CA VAL A 213 -5.73 2.12 21.85
C VAL A 213 -5.43 0.90 20.97
N ALA A 214 -4.54 0.00 21.41
CA ALA A 214 -4.22 -1.22 20.66
C ALA A 214 -5.44 -2.13 20.48
N VAL A 215 -6.22 -2.36 21.54
CA VAL A 215 -7.47 -3.15 21.48
C VAL A 215 -8.49 -2.49 20.56
N PHE A 216 -8.61 -1.16 20.59
CA PHE A 216 -9.49 -0.42 19.69
C PHE A 216 -9.14 -0.63 18.21
N ILE A 217 -7.86 -0.57 17.86
CA ILE A 217 -7.40 -0.84 16.48
C ILE A 217 -7.68 -2.28 16.06
N ILE A 218 -7.41 -3.25 16.95
CA ILE A 218 -7.68 -4.67 16.68
C ILE A 218 -9.18 -4.86 16.44
N ALA A 219 -10.04 -4.28 17.29
CA ALA A 219 -11.49 -4.36 17.13
C ALA A 219 -11.95 -3.79 15.78
N ILE A 220 -11.46 -2.63 15.37
CA ILE A 220 -11.78 -2.05 14.05
C ILE A 220 -11.28 -2.94 12.91
N THR A 221 -10.05 -3.43 13.02
CA THR A 221 -9.45 -4.30 12.00
C THR A 221 -10.27 -5.57 11.83
N LEU A 222 -10.71 -6.18 12.93
CA LEU A 222 -11.58 -7.35 12.94
C LEU A 222 -12.95 -7.05 12.35
N VAL A 223 -13.60 -5.95 12.74
CA VAL A 223 -14.91 -5.57 12.20
C VAL A 223 -14.85 -5.40 10.68
N VAL A 224 -13.85 -4.67 10.18
CA VAL A 224 -13.67 -4.48 8.74
C VAL A 224 -13.34 -5.81 8.05
N ALA A 225 -12.45 -6.63 8.61
CA ALA A 225 -12.11 -7.93 8.05
C ALA A 225 -13.33 -8.88 8.01
N THR A 226 -14.11 -8.96 9.08
CA THR A 226 -15.33 -9.80 9.15
C THR A 226 -16.39 -9.30 8.17
N PHE A 227 -16.65 -8.00 8.12
CA PHE A 227 -17.56 -7.42 7.13
C PHE A 227 -17.11 -7.77 5.72
N TYR A 228 -15.82 -7.62 5.45
CA TYR A 228 -15.23 -7.90 4.16
C TYR A 228 -15.38 -9.37 3.74
N VAL A 229 -15.03 -10.31 4.64
CA VAL A 229 -15.16 -11.74 4.37
C VAL A 229 -16.63 -12.14 4.17
N THR A 230 -17.53 -11.68 5.05
CA THR A 230 -18.93 -12.12 5.01
C THR A 230 -19.75 -11.49 3.89
N LYS A 231 -19.45 -10.25 3.49
CA LYS A 231 -20.22 -9.52 2.46
C LYS A 231 -19.53 -9.45 1.11
N VAL A 232 -18.21 -9.31 1.07
CA VAL A 232 -17.50 -9.16 -0.21
C VAL A 232 -17.09 -10.52 -0.75
N MET A 233 -16.48 -11.37 0.08
CA MET A 233 -16.10 -12.73 -0.37
C MET A 233 -17.29 -13.71 -0.38
N GLY A 234 -18.17 -13.67 0.63
CA GLY A 234 -19.35 -14.53 0.69
C GLY A 234 -20.29 -14.37 -0.52
N ASP A 235 -20.46 -13.14 -1.02
CA ASP A 235 -21.28 -12.88 -2.20
C ASP A 235 -20.61 -13.37 -3.51
N MET A 236 -19.29 -13.61 -3.51
CA MET A 236 -18.55 -14.14 -4.66
C MET A 236 -18.59 -15.67 -4.75
N GLU A 237 -18.70 -16.39 -3.62
CA GLU A 237 -18.83 -17.86 -3.60
C GLU A 237 -20.24 -18.32 -3.99
N GLY A 238 -21.23 -17.41 -3.96
CA GLY A 238 -22.62 -17.69 -4.32
C GLY A 238 -22.99 -17.46 -5.80
N GLN A 239 -22.03 -17.11 -6.67
CA GLN A 239 -22.22 -16.88 -8.11
C GLN A 239 -21.48 -17.94 -8.94
#